data_AF-A0A559VBH5-F1
#
_entry.id   AF-A0A559VBH5-F1
#
_cell.length_a   1.000
_cell.length_b   1.000
_cell.length_c   1.000
_cell.angle_alpha   90.00
_cell.angle_beta   90.00
_cell.angle_gamma   90.00
#
_symmetry.space_group_name_H-M   'P 1'
#
loop_
_entity.id
_entity.type
_entity.pdbx_description
1 polymer ?
#
loop_
_entity_poly.entity_id
_entity_poly.type
_entity_poly.pdbx_seq_one_letter_code
_entity_poly.pdbx_strand_id
1 'polypeptide(L)' 'MVTRDDVQKIRHDYEDAVAEAETERAKALAKAADEMQQKDIIEATGYSRETVRRLIMEGREILATERPVSSEETTT' A
#
# COMPACT_ATOMS: atom_id res chain seq x y z
N MET A 1 -14.49 8.69 -32.88
CA MET A 1 -13.33 9.59 -32.79
C MET A 1 -13.09 9.82 -31.31
N VAL A 2 -11.90 9.52 -30.80
CA VAL A 2 -11.57 9.77 -29.38
C VAL A 2 -11.49 11.28 -29.19
N THR A 3 -12.23 11.80 -28.21
CA THR A 3 -12.23 13.23 -27.90
C THR A 3 -11.13 13.58 -26.90
N ARG A 4 -10.81 14.86 -26.75
CA ARG A 4 -9.87 15.32 -25.72
C ARG A 4 -10.34 14.96 -24.30
N ASP A 5 -11.65 14.97 -24.08
CA ASP A 5 -12.27 14.61 -22.79
C ASP A 5 -12.06 13.12 -22.47
N ASP A 6 -12.26 12.25 -23.46
CA ASP A 6 -11.98 10.82 -23.33
C ASP A 6 -10.51 10.54 -22.96
N VAL A 7 -9.57 11.24 -23.57
CA VAL A 7 -8.14 11.12 -23.25
C VAL A 7 -7.83 11.60 -21.83
N GLN A 8 -8.47 12.69 -21.38
CA GLN A 8 -8.28 13.19 -20.02
C GLN A 8 -8.86 12.23 -18.98
N LYS A 9 -10.03 11.67 -19.25
CA LYS A 9 -10.64 10.66 -18.38
C LYS A 9 -9.76 9.42 -18.25
N ILE A 10 -9.28 8.86 -19.36
CA ILE A 10 -8.39 7.68 -19.34
C ILE A 10 -7.11 7.96 -18.54
N ARG A 11 -6.56 9.17 -18.67
CA ARG A 11 -5.39 9.57 -17.89
C ARG A 11 -5.70 9.61 -16.39
N HIS A 12 -6.82 10.21 -15.99
CA HIS A 12 -7.23 10.26 -14.60
C HIS A 12 -7.46 8.86 -14.03
N ASP A 13 -8.23 8.02 -14.75
CA ASP A 13 -8.50 6.64 -14.35
C ASP A 13 -7.20 5.83 -14.19
N TYR A 14 -6.20 6.08 -15.04
CA TYR A 14 -4.87 5.46 -14.93
C TYR A 14 -4.10 5.97 -13.71
N GLU A 15 -4.08 7.29 -13.47
CA GLU A 15 -3.42 7.89 -12.30
C GLU A 15 -4.02 7.35 -11.00
N ASP A 16 -5.35 7.21 -10.92
CA ASP A 16 -6.06 6.61 -9.79
C ASP A 16 -5.69 5.13 -9.61
N ALA A 17 -5.70 4.34 -10.69
CA ALA A 17 -5.35 2.93 -10.65
C ALA A 17 -3.90 2.70 -10.21
N VAL A 18 -2.98 3.58 -10.61
CA VAL A 18 -1.59 3.55 -10.14
C VAL A 18 -1.52 3.86 -8.65
N ALA A 19 -2.20 4.90 -8.18
CA ALA A 19 -2.22 5.26 -6.76
C ALA A 19 -2.80 4.15 -5.87
N GLU A 20 -3.88 3.49 -6.32
CA GLU A 20 -4.46 2.33 -5.65
C GLU A 20 -3.46 1.15 -5.62
N ALA A 21 -2.80 0.85 -6.74
CA ALA A 21 -1.81 -0.22 -6.80
C ALA A 21 -0.58 0.05 -5.90
N GLU A 22 -0.14 1.30 -5.77
CA GLU A 22 0.93 1.67 -4.84
C GLU A 22 0.51 1.48 -3.38
N THR A 23 -0.71 1.90 -3.04
CA THR A 23 -1.32 1.71 -1.72
C THR A 23 -1.40 0.24 -1.35
N GLU A 24 -1.95 -0.60 -2.23
CA GLU A 24 -2.07 -2.04 -1.97
C GLU A 24 -0.71 -2.73 -1.87
N ARG A 25 0.29 -2.29 -2.65
CA ARG A 25 1.67 -2.79 -2.52
C ARG A 25 2.27 -2.46 -1.15
N ALA A 26 2.10 -1.22 -0.67
CA ALA A 26 2.58 -0.81 0.64
C ALA A 26 1.93 -1.66 1.75
N LYS A 27 0.61 -1.84 1.72
CA LYS A 27 -0.12 -2.70 2.65
C LYS A 27 0.35 -4.15 2.61
N ALA A 28 0.55 -4.72 1.42
CA ALA A 28 1.01 -6.09 1.25
C ALA A 28 2.40 -6.29 1.87
N LEU A 29 3.32 -5.35 1.66
CA LEU A 29 4.66 -5.40 2.26
C LEU A 29 4.63 -5.21 3.77
N ALA A 30 3.76 -4.33 4.28
CA ALA A 30 3.56 -4.16 5.71
C ALA A 30 3.10 -5.47 6.38
N LYS A 31 2.12 -6.17 5.78
CA LYS A 31 1.65 -7.48 6.25
C LYS A 31 2.75 -8.55 6.16
N ALA A 32 3.45 -8.63 5.03
CA ALA A 32 4.55 -9.58 4.85
C ALA A 32 5.67 -9.39 5.89
N ALA A 33 5.92 -8.14 6.32
CA ALA A 33 6.91 -7.83 7.35
C ALA A 33 6.54 -8.33 8.76
N ASP A 34 5.29 -8.73 8.99
CA ASP A 34 4.87 -9.34 10.25
C ASP A 34 5.18 -10.86 10.29
N GLU A 35 5.36 -11.49 9.12
CA GLU A 35 5.60 -12.94 8.98
C GLU A 35 7.00 -13.30 8.46
N MET A 36 7.68 -12.36 7.78
CA MET A 36 8.96 -12.59 7.09
C MET A 36 10.04 -11.59 7.53
N GLN A 37 11.31 -12.00 7.46
CA GLN A 37 12.41 -11.07 7.70
C GLN A 37 12.55 -10.09 6.53
N GLN A 38 12.95 -8.85 6.84
CA GLN A 38 13.13 -7.81 5.82
C GLN A 38 14.09 -8.22 4.69
N LYS A 39 15.11 -9.05 4.99
CA LYS A 39 16.05 -9.55 3.98
C LYS A 39 15.35 -10.42 2.92
N ASP A 40 14.39 -11.25 3.35
CA ASP A 40 13.68 -12.18 2.48
C ASP A 40 12.69 -11.41 1.59
N ILE A 41 12.08 -10.35 2.14
CA ILE A 41 11.22 -9.42 1.40
C ILE A 41 12.02 -8.65 0.33
N ILE A 42 13.24 -8.21 0.66
CA ILE A 42 14.15 -7.56 -0.29
C ILE A 42 14.48 -8.52 -1.45
N GLU A 43 14.82 -9.78 -1.13
CA GLU A 43 15.14 -10.79 -2.15
C GLU A 43 13.92 -11.10 -3.04
N ALA A 44 12.74 -11.29 -2.44
CA ALA A 44 11.52 -11.64 -3.17
C ALA A 44 11.01 -10.50 -4.08
N THR A 45 11.19 -9.25 -3.67
CA THR A 45 10.68 -8.07 -4.41
C THR A 45 11.70 -7.47 -5.38
N GLY A 46 13.00 -7.72 -5.15
CA GLY A 46 14.08 -7.06 -5.87
C GLY A 46 14.23 -5.57 -5.55
N TYR A 47 13.46 -5.05 -4.57
CA TYR A 47 13.56 -3.65 -4.18
C TYR A 47 14.78 -3.37 -3.31
N SER A 48 15.23 -2.12 -3.34
CA SER A 48 16.27 -1.67 -2.41
C SER A 48 15.77 -1.77 -0.97
N ARG A 49 16.69 -1.94 -0.02
CA ARG A 49 16.38 -1.94 1.41
C ARG A 49 15.63 -0.67 1.85
N GLU A 50 16.01 0.48 1.32
CA GLU A 50 15.37 1.76 1.64
C GLU A 50 13.92 1.80 1.15
N THR A 51 13.69 1.33 -0.08
CA THR A 51 12.36 1.21 -0.67
C THR A 51 11.48 0.27 0.14
N VAL A 52 11.98 -0.93 0.50
CA VAL A 52 11.22 -1.88 1.33
C VAL A 52 10.89 -1.27 2.69
N ARG A 53 11.84 -0.58 3.33
CA ARG A 53 11.60 0.08 4.61
C ARG A 53 10.54 1.17 4.51
N ARG A 54 10.62 2.03 3.49
CA ARG A 54 9.62 3.09 3.25
C ARG A 54 8.24 2.50 3.05
N LEU A 55 8.09 1.52 2.15
CA LEU A 55 6.80 0.89 1.83
C LEU A 55 6.19 0.15 3.02
N ILE A 56 7.00 -0.49 3.87
CA ILE A 56 6.52 -1.11 5.11
C ILE A 56 5.99 -0.05 6.08
N MET A 57 6.71 1.07 6.27
CA MET A 57 6.26 2.15 7.15
C MET A 57 4.95 2.78 6.64
N GLU A 58 4.93 3.13 5.36
CA GLU A 58 3.75 3.70 4.69
C GLU A 58 2.55 2.75 4.76
N GLY A 59 2.75 1.47 4.45
CA GLY A 59 1.69 0.46 4.57
C GLY A 59 1.16 0.30 5.99
N ARG A 60 2.03 0.42 7.01
CA ARG A 60 1.61 0.39 8.42
C ARG A 60 0.77 1.61 8.79
N GLU A 61 1.14 2.80 8.31
CA GLU A 61 0.37 4.03 8.53
C GLU A 61 -1.02 3.96 7.87
N ILE A 62 -1.08 3.46 6.63
CA ILE A 62 -2.34 3.27 5.91
C ILE A 62 -3.23 2.27 6.65
N LEU A 63 -2.70 1.11 7.03
CA LEU A 63 -3.45 0.09 7.79
C LEU A 63 -3.85 0.55 9.21
N ALA A 64 -3.10 1.49 9.80
CA ALA A 64 -3.48 2.10 11.07
C ALA A 64 -4.63 3.11 10.89
N THR A 65 -4.62 3.86 9.79
CA THR A 65 -5.69 4.81 9.44
C THR A 65 -6.99 4.11 9.04
N GLU A 66 -6.90 2.96 8.36
CA GLU A 66 -8.05 2.16 7.93
C GLU A 66 -8.70 1.36 9.06
N ARG A 67 -8.06 1.21 10.22
CA ARG A 67 -8.67 0.58 11.40
C ARG A 67 -9.40 1.64 12.22
N PRO A 68 -10.74 1.78 12.12
CA PRO A 68 -11.47 2.51 13.15
C PRO A 68 -11.29 1.74 14.47
N VAL A 69 -10.93 2.46 15.52
CA VAL A 69 -11.00 1.97 16.91
C VAL A 69 -12.43 1.52 17.18
N SER A 70 -12.68 0.21 17.09
CA SER A 70 -13.82 -0.40 17.76
C SER A 70 -13.49 -0.48 19.24
N SER A 71 -14.11 0.42 20.00
CA SER A 71 -14.25 0.36 21.44
C SER A 71 -14.92 -0.95 21.89
N GLU A 72 -14.64 -1.32 23.15
CA GLU A 72 -15.29 -2.35 24.01
C GLU A 72 -14.66 -3.75 23.90
N GLU A 73 -14.23 -4.44 24.97
CA GLU A 73 -14.81 -4.57 26.31
C GLU A 73 -13.78 -4.68 27.46
N THR A 74 -14.03 -3.88 28.50
CA THR A 74 -14.03 -4.18 29.95
C THR A 74 -13.25 -5.39 30.49
N THR A 75 -12.20 -5.07 31.25
CA THR A 75 -11.63 -5.87 32.35
C THR A 75 -12.71 -6.58 33.18
N THR A 76 -12.61 -7.91 33.27
CA THR A 76 -13.28 -8.75 34.29
C THR A 76 -12.55 -8.64 35.63
#